data_AF-A0A2N1T7K6-F1
#
_entry.id   AF-A0A2N1T7K6-F1
#
_cell.length_a   1.000
_cell.length_b   1.000
_cell.length_c   1.000
_cell.angle_alpha   90.00
_cell.angle_beta   90.00
_cell.angle_gamma   90.00
#
_symmetry.space_group_name_H-M   'P 1'
#
loop_
_entity.id
_entity.type
_entity.pdbx_description
1 polymer ?
#
loop_
_entity_poly.entity_id
_entity_poly.type
_entity_poly.pdbx_seq_one_letter_code
_entity_poly.pdbx_strand_id
1 'polypeptide(L)' 'MKTISLKSRIGADGLLKIKVPTNEKEVDVDVVVIIQPENKRKSAWPEGFFDATYGSFRKEPLKRPPQGEYPDREPLK' A
#
# COMPACT_ATOMS: atom_id res chain seq x y z
N MET A 1 -3.58 21.89 25.69
CA MET A 1 -3.65 20.67 24.85
C MET A 1 -2.79 20.90 23.62
N LYS A 2 -1.72 20.13 23.42
CA LYS A 2 -0.81 20.26 22.27
C LYS A 2 -0.75 18.91 21.57
N THR A 3 -1.24 18.84 20.33
CA THR A 3 -1.27 17.57 19.57
C THR A 3 0.04 17.39 18.83
N ILE A 4 0.74 16.30 19.11
CA ILE A 4 2.01 15.95 18.45
C ILE A 4 1.75 14.74 17.57
N SER A 5 1.80 14.93 16.25
CA SER A 5 1.60 13.86 15.25
C SER A 5 2.95 13.27 14.85
N LEU A 6 3.15 11.97 15.11
CA LEU A 6 4.38 11.24 14.79
C LEU A 6 4.03 9.95 14.05
N LYS A 7 4.71 9.68 12.93
CA LYS A 7 4.70 8.36 12.28
C LYS A 7 5.91 7.55 12.74
N SER A 8 5.68 6.37 13.30
CA SER A 8 6.74 5.45 13.73
C SER A 8 6.33 4.00 13.46
N ARG A 9 7.32 3.13 13.27
CA ARG A 9 7.13 1.70 13.02
C ARG A 9 7.28 0.92 14.32
N ILE A 10 6.34 0.01 14.59
CA ILE A 10 6.47 -0.96 15.69
C ILE A 10 7.62 -1.92 15.35
N GLY A 11 8.57 -2.07 16.28
CA GLY A 11 9.73 -2.92 16.09
C GLY A 11 9.37 -4.41 16.02
N ALA A 12 10.34 -5.25 15.66
CA ALA A 12 10.18 -6.71 15.71
C ALA A 12 9.98 -7.22 17.16
N ASP A 13 10.34 -6.41 18.16
CA ASP A 13 10.09 -6.60 19.59
C ASP A 13 8.63 -6.30 20.00
N GLY A 14 7.79 -5.80 19.09
CA GLY A 14 6.41 -5.42 19.37
C GLY A 14 6.27 -4.08 20.10
N LEU A 15 7.36 -3.32 20.26
CA LEU A 15 7.36 -2.08 21.02
C LEU A 15 7.29 -0.84 20.10
N LEU A 16 6.41 0.11 20.45
CA LEU A 16 6.34 1.44 19.84
C LEU A 16 7.19 2.42 20.65
N LYS A 17 8.35 2.81 20.12
CA LYS A 17 9.27 3.76 20.76
C LYS A 17 8.96 5.18 20.30
N ILE A 18 8.42 6.02 21.19
CA ILE A 18 8.07 7.42 20.91
C ILE A 18 9.02 8.33 21.70
N LYS A 19 9.71 9.24 21.02
CA LYS A 19 10.49 10.31 21.65
C LYS A 19 9.73 11.63 21.45
N VAL A 20 9.17 12.18 22.52
CA VAL A 20 8.42 13.44 22.48
C VAL A 20 9.34 14.55 22.99
N PRO A 21 9.82 15.47 22.13
CA PRO A 21 10.56 16.62 22.60
C PRO A 21 9.61 17.56 23.35
N THR A 22 9.97 17.90 24.58
CA THR A 22 9.23 18.86 25.41
C THR A 22 10.20 19.92 25.93
N ASN A 23 9.69 21.13 26.16
CA ASN A 23 10.47 22.21 26.79
C ASN A 23 10.17 22.33 28.28
N GLU A 24 9.20 21.55 28.77
CA GLU A 24 8.76 21.56 30.15
C GLU A 24 9.73 20.75 31.02
N LYS A 25 9.97 21.22 32.25
CA LYS A 25 10.82 20.54 33.24
C LYS A 25 10.07 20.50 34.56
N GLU A 26 10.15 19.36 35.25
CA GLU A 26 9.59 19.17 36.60
C GLU A 26 8.09 19.49 36.72
N VAL A 27 7.31 19.11 35.70
CA VAL A 27 5.85 19.25 35.71
C VAL A 27 5.18 17.92 35.39
N ASP A 28 4.05 17.67 36.04
CA ASP A 28 3.18 16.55 35.73
C ASP A 28 2.38 16.84 34.46
N VAL A 29 2.31 15.87 33.55
CA VAL A 29 1.65 16.02 32.25
C VAL A 29 0.81 14.79 31.94
N ASP A 30 -0.45 15.02 31.58
CA ASP A 30 -1.34 13.98 31.07
C ASP A 30 -1.04 13.66 29.60
N VAL A 31 -0.81 12.38 29.31
CA VAL A 31 -0.48 11.90 27.97
C VAL A 31 -1.52 10.88 27.50
N VAL A 32 -2.12 11.14 26.34
CA VAL A 32 -3.05 10.21 25.66
C VAL A 32 -2.38 9.67 24.42
N VAL A 33 -2.23 8.35 24.33
CA VAL A 33 -1.67 7.66 23.16
C VAL A 33 -2.78 6.84 22.49
N ILE A 34 -3.07 7.14 21.23
CA ILE A 34 -4.03 6.40 20.41
C ILE A 34 -3.25 5.63 19.35
N ILE A 35 -3.29 4.31 19.40
CA ILE A 35 -2.64 3.43 18.42
C ILE A 35 -3.70 2.93 17.44
N GLN A 36 -3.63 3.42 16.20
CA GLN A 36 -4.42 2.89 15.09
C GLN A 36 -3.46 2.20 14.13
N PRO A 37 -3.45 0.85 14.06
CA PRO A 37 -2.67 0.18 13.04
C PRO A 37 -3.19 0.64 11.66
N GLU A 38 -2.27 1.01 10.75
CA GLU A 38 -2.64 1.07 9.34
C GLU A 38 -3.11 -0.32 8.96
N ASN A 39 -4.41 -0.48 8.71
CA ASN A 39 -4.97 -1.70 8.15
C ASN A 39 -4.07 -2.11 6.99
N LYS A 40 -3.58 -3.36 7.04
CA LYS A 40 -2.74 -3.99 6.00
C LYS A 40 -3.14 -3.40 4.66
N ARG A 41 -2.18 -2.76 3.97
CA ARG A 41 -2.37 -2.11 2.66
C ARG A 41 -3.57 -2.74 1.98
N LYS A 42 -4.65 -1.98 1.76
CA LYS A 42 -5.78 -2.45 0.95
C LYS A 42 -5.14 -3.16 -0.23
N SER A 43 -5.31 -4.49 -0.27
CA SER A 43 -4.75 -5.28 -1.35
C SER A 43 -5.20 -4.58 -2.62
N ALA A 44 -4.28 -4.39 -3.59
CA ALA A 44 -4.64 -3.76 -4.86
C ALA A 44 -5.84 -4.49 -5.50
N TRP A 45 -6.05 -5.74 -5.11
CA TRP A 45 -7.12 -6.63 -5.51
C TRP A 45 -8.10 -6.86 -4.36
N PRO A 46 -9.42 -6.78 -4.61
CA PRO A 46 -10.44 -7.23 -3.68
C PRO A 46 -10.23 -8.68 -3.24
N GLU A 47 -10.82 -9.04 -2.10
CA GLU A 47 -10.84 -10.42 -1.62
C GLU A 47 -11.46 -11.36 -2.67
N GLY A 48 -10.86 -12.53 -2.89
CA GLY A 48 -11.33 -13.53 -3.85
C GLY A 48 -11.15 -13.19 -5.33
N PHE A 49 -10.51 -12.05 -5.68
CA PHE A 49 -10.33 -11.62 -7.07
C PHE A 49 -9.65 -12.69 -7.94
N PHE A 50 -8.58 -13.31 -7.45
CA PHE A 50 -7.85 -14.34 -8.21
C PHE A 50 -8.64 -15.64 -8.36
N ASP A 51 -9.31 -16.09 -7.30
CA ASP A 51 -10.15 -17.29 -7.35
C ASP A 51 -11.30 -17.15 -8.36
N ALA A 52 -11.88 -15.94 -8.45
CA ALA A 52 -12.97 -15.63 -9.37
C ALA A 52 -12.50 -15.37 -10.82
N THR A 53 -11.30 -14.84 -11.02
CA THR A 53 -10.84 -14.33 -12.32
C THR A 53 -9.89 -15.29 -13.03
N TYR A 54 -9.15 -16.11 -12.29
CA TYR A 54 -8.21 -17.06 -12.86
C TYR A 54 -8.94 -18.07 -13.75
N GLY A 55 -8.59 -18.08 -15.04
CA GLY A 55 -9.20 -18.99 -16.01
C GLY A 55 -10.63 -18.63 -16.43
N SER A 56 -11.09 -17.40 -16.23
CA SER A 56 -12.42 -16.93 -16.67
C SER A 56 -12.68 -17.18 -18.17
N PHE A 57 -11.63 -17.09 -19.00
CA PHE A 57 -11.67 -17.39 -20.45
C PHE A 57 -11.46 -18.87 -20.80
N ARG A 58 -11.53 -19.81 -19.84
CA ARG A 58 -11.34 -21.24 -20.12
C ARG A 58 -12.38 -21.80 -21.09
N LYS A 59 -13.63 -21.34 -20.98
CA LYS A 59 -14.74 -21.77 -21.86
C LYS A 59 -14.72 -21.07 -23.22
N GLU A 60 -14.19 -19.85 -23.26
CA GLU A 60 -14.11 -19.02 -24.45
C GLU A 60 -12.69 -18.46 -24.60
N PRO A 61 -11.76 -19.28 -25.14
CA PRO A 61 -10.37 -18.88 -25.27
C PRO A 61 -10.22 -17.65 -26.19
N LEU A 62 -9.39 -16.70 -25.77
CA LEU A 62 -9.04 -15.53 -26.56
C LEU A 62 -8.37 -15.97 -27.87
N LYS A 63 -8.95 -15.58 -29.01
CA LYS A 63 -8.37 -15.84 -30.33
C LYS A 63 -7.63 -14.59 -30.79
N ARG A 64 -6.39 -14.79 -31.26
CA ARG A 64 -5.63 -13.72 -31.91
C ARG A 64 -6.22 -13.48 -33.31
N PRO A 65 -6.63 -12.25 -33.67
CA PRO A 65 -7.04 -11.93 -35.03
C PRO A 65 -5.81 -11.93 -35.97
N PRO A 66 -6.01 -11.97 -37.30
CA PRO A 66 -4.92 -11.78 -38.26
C PRO A 66 -4.15 -10.51 -37.95
N GLN A 67 -2.82 -10.60 -37.82
CA GLN A 67 -1.99 -9.41 -37.84
C GLN A 67 -1.93 -8.94 -39.29
N GLY A 68 -2.45 -7.74 -39.56
CA GLY A 68 -2.45 -7.15 -40.88
C GLY A 68 -1.03 -6.87 -41.40
N GLU A 69 -0.93 -6.10 -42.46
CA GLU A 69 0.37 -5.78 -43.06
C GLU A 69 1.19 -4.85 -42.16
N TYR A 70 2.52 -5.02 -42.22
CA TYR A 70 3.44 -4.12 -41.56
C TYR A 70 3.37 -2.73 -42.21
N PRO A 71 3.46 -1.65 -41.43
CA PRO A 71 3.60 -0.33 -42.02
C PRO A 71 4.97 -0.19 -42.70
N ASP A 72 5.00 0.46 -43.85
CA ASP A 72 6.24 0.89 -44.49
C ASP A 72 6.97 1.87 -43.55
N ARG A 73 8.25 1.58 -43.29
CA ARG A 73 9.12 2.40 -42.44
C ARG A 73 10.16 3.11 -43.29
N GLU A 74 10.56 4.31 -42.88
CA GLU A 74 11.70 4.99 -43.47
C GLU A 74 13.00 4.16 -43.26
N PRO A 75 13.92 4.16 -44.24
CA PRO A 75 15.21 3.49 -44.10
C PRO A 75 16.04 4.11 -42.98
N LEU A 76 16.78 3.27 -42.27
CA LEU A 76 17.73 3.71 -41.23
C LEU A 76 18.88 4.50 -41.89
N LYS A 77 19.24 5.63 -41.29
CA LYS A 77 20.38 6.47 -41.67
C LYS A 77 21.69 5.94 -41.09
#